data_AF-A0A961USR7-F1
#
_entry.id   AF-A0A961USR7-F1
#
_cell.length_a   1.000
_cell.length_b   1.000
_cell.length_c   1.000
_cell.angle_alpha   90.00
_cell.angle_beta   90.00
_cell.angle_gamma   90.00
#
_symmetry.space_group_name_H-M   'P 1'
#
loop_
_entity.id
_entity.type
_entity.pdbx_description
1 polymer ?
#
loop_
_entity_poly.entity_id
_entity_poly.type
_entity_poly.pdbx_seq_one_letter_code
_entity_poly.pdbx_strand_id
1 'polypeptide(L)'
;RIRAAVDARNEGTDILILARTDARHEHGLGEAISRAAKFRELGADILFVEAPKSVDEMRTICSELPGWQMANIVEGGETPDLSADELQDIGYVIAAYPLSLMAAAMRAMTGVLGALRDGDTQARQSMLMDFAELRQRVGFEDYYEQSARYRSSARD
;
A
#
# COMPACT_ATOMS: atom_id res chain seq x y z
N ARG A 1 0.47 -17.24 -16.00
CA ARG A 1 -0.11 -16.41 -14.90
C ARG A 1 -0.67 -15.12 -15.45
N ILE A 2 0.16 -14.18 -15.94
CA ILE A 2 -0.31 -12.87 -16.46
C ILE A 2 -1.35 -13.04 -17.59
N ARG A 3 -1.03 -13.81 -18.63
CA ARG A 3 -1.98 -14.06 -19.72
C ARG A 3 -3.33 -14.60 -19.23
N ALA A 4 -3.31 -15.57 -18.31
CA ALA A 4 -4.54 -16.12 -17.74
C ALA A 4 -5.36 -15.05 -16.96
N ALA A 5 -4.71 -14.14 -16.24
CA ALA A 5 -5.40 -13.04 -15.55
C ALA A 5 -5.98 -12.01 -16.54
N VAL A 6 -5.25 -11.73 -17.62
CA VAL A 6 -5.69 -10.85 -18.71
C VAL A 6 -6.88 -11.47 -19.45
N ASP A 7 -6.82 -12.76 -19.76
CA ASP A 7 -7.91 -13.49 -20.42
C ASP A 7 -9.18 -13.43 -19.54
N ALA A 8 -9.05 -13.71 -18.24
CA ALA A 8 -10.17 -13.63 -17.29
C ALA A 8 -10.74 -12.21 -17.15
N ARG A 9 -9.90 -11.17 -17.15
CA ARG A 9 -10.37 -9.78 -17.19
C ARG A 9 -11.19 -9.52 -18.47
N ASN A 10 -10.69 -9.97 -19.62
CA ASN A 10 -11.31 -9.73 -20.92
C ASN A 10 -12.66 -10.47 -21.11
N GLU A 11 -13.04 -11.37 -20.19
CA GLU A 11 -14.38 -11.99 -20.14
C GLU A 11 -15.48 -11.08 -19.56
N GLY A 12 -15.12 -9.87 -19.10
CA GLY A 12 -16.09 -8.84 -18.70
C GLY A 12 -15.84 -8.19 -17.34
N THR A 13 -14.64 -8.33 -16.77
CA THR A 13 -14.29 -7.71 -15.49
C THR A 13 -13.54 -6.39 -15.73
N ASP A 14 -13.90 -5.34 -14.99
CA ASP A 14 -13.20 -4.05 -15.01
C ASP A 14 -12.16 -3.96 -13.88
N ILE A 15 -11.01 -4.60 -14.09
CA ILE A 15 -9.86 -4.58 -13.17
C ILE A 15 -8.55 -4.31 -13.91
N LEU A 16 -7.59 -3.70 -13.21
CA LEU A 16 -6.22 -3.55 -13.70
C LEU A 16 -5.38 -4.77 -13.32
N ILE A 17 -4.50 -5.20 -14.23
CA ILE A 17 -3.53 -6.27 -14.01
C ILE A 17 -2.17 -5.67 -13.70
N LEU A 18 -1.75 -5.81 -12.43
CA LEU A 18 -0.40 -5.50 -11.98
C LEU A 18 0.50 -6.75 -12.05
N ALA A 19 1.64 -6.63 -12.73
CA ALA A 19 2.61 -7.69 -12.84
C ALA A 19 3.91 -7.36 -12.09
N ARG A 20 4.21 -8.16 -11.06
CA ARG A 20 5.40 -8.04 -10.21
C ARG A 20 6.51 -8.99 -10.64
N THR A 21 7.76 -8.51 -10.61
CA THR A 21 8.96 -9.36 -10.66
C THR A 21 9.90 -9.06 -9.49
N ASP A 22 10.38 -10.13 -8.85
CA ASP A 22 11.40 -10.11 -7.80
C ASP A 22 12.79 -10.50 -8.34
N ALA A 23 12.90 -10.67 -9.67
CA ALA A 23 14.11 -11.16 -10.32
C ALA A 23 15.33 -10.29 -10.10
N ARG A 24 15.13 -9.03 -9.71
CA ARG A 24 16.20 -8.08 -9.47
C ARG A 24 17.21 -8.63 -8.46
N HIS A 25 16.74 -9.19 -7.34
CA HIS A 25 17.62 -9.58 -6.23
C HIS A 25 18.56 -10.73 -6.63
N GLU A 26 18.04 -11.77 -7.29
CA GLU A 26 18.78 -12.99 -7.63
C GLU A 26 19.44 -12.96 -9.02
N HIS A 27 18.90 -12.18 -9.95
CA HIS A 27 19.31 -12.21 -11.37
C HIS A 27 19.74 -10.83 -11.92
N GLY A 28 19.64 -9.77 -11.11
CA GLY A 28 20.03 -8.42 -11.49
C GLY A 28 18.96 -7.64 -12.26
N LEU A 29 19.25 -6.35 -12.47
CA LEU A 29 18.29 -5.40 -13.04
C LEU A 29 17.85 -5.75 -14.47
N GLY A 30 18.79 -6.16 -15.34
CA GLY A 30 18.49 -6.45 -16.74
C GLY A 30 17.50 -7.60 -16.93
N GLU A 31 17.63 -8.67 -16.13
CA GLU A 31 16.67 -9.78 -16.14
C GLU A 31 15.30 -9.32 -15.63
N ALA A 32 15.26 -8.48 -14.59
CA ALA A 32 14.02 -7.93 -14.07
C ALA A 32 13.28 -7.07 -15.11
N ILE A 33 14.00 -6.21 -15.82
CA ILE A 33 13.45 -5.39 -16.93
C ILE A 33 12.96 -6.31 -18.06
N SER A 34 13.75 -7.29 -18.49
CA SER A 34 13.35 -8.27 -19.52
C SER A 34 12.03 -8.99 -19.17
N ARG A 35 11.90 -9.45 -17.92
CA ARG A 35 10.66 -10.07 -17.43
C ARG A 35 9.49 -9.08 -17.40
N ALA A 36 9.70 -7.87 -16.90
CA ALA A 36 8.66 -6.85 -16.85
C ALA A 36 8.19 -6.41 -18.26
N ALA A 37 9.10 -6.29 -19.23
CA ALA A 37 8.75 -6.05 -20.62
C ALA A 37 7.88 -7.19 -21.16
N LYS A 38 8.25 -8.45 -20.85
CA LYS A 38 7.42 -9.60 -21.24
C LYS A 38 6.04 -9.57 -20.59
N PHE A 39 5.94 -9.09 -19.36
CA PHE A 39 4.67 -8.96 -18.66
C PHE A 39 3.75 -7.95 -19.36
N ARG A 40 4.31 -6.84 -19.84
CA ARG A 40 3.59 -5.85 -20.64
C ARG A 40 3.12 -6.43 -21.97
N GLU A 41 3.96 -7.17 -22.69
CA GLU A 41 3.56 -7.88 -23.92
C GLU A 41 2.40 -8.87 -23.70
N LEU A 42 2.31 -9.44 -22.49
CA LEU A 42 1.24 -10.35 -22.11
C LEU A 42 -0.05 -9.64 -21.67
N GLY A 43 -0.07 -8.30 -21.71
CA GLY A 43 -1.25 -7.48 -21.44
C GLY A 43 -1.37 -6.91 -20.02
N ALA A 44 -0.30 -6.97 -19.21
CA ALA A 44 -0.29 -6.29 -17.91
C ALA A 44 -0.41 -4.77 -18.09
N ASP A 45 -1.19 -4.12 -17.23
CA ASP A 45 -1.44 -2.67 -17.27
C ASP A 45 -0.39 -1.91 -16.43
N ILE A 46 -0.05 -2.47 -15.27
CA ILE A 46 0.91 -1.92 -14.32
C ILE A 46 2.08 -2.88 -14.16
N LEU A 47 3.31 -2.34 -14.16
CA LEU A 47 4.54 -3.07 -13.95
C LEU A 47 5.13 -2.71 -12.59
N PHE A 48 5.61 -3.72 -11.90
CA PHE A 48 6.28 -3.59 -10.61
C PHE A 48 7.58 -4.39 -10.61
N VAL A 49 8.69 -3.68 -10.75
CA VAL A 49 10.04 -4.23 -10.55
C VAL A 49 10.40 -4.04 -9.09
N GLU A 50 10.49 -5.13 -8.33
CA GLU A 50 10.74 -5.05 -6.90
C GLU A 50 12.18 -4.69 -6.58
N ALA A 51 12.32 -3.90 -5.51
CA ALA A 51 13.57 -3.58 -4.84
C ALA A 51 14.69 -3.04 -5.74
N PRO A 52 14.54 -1.97 -6.54
CA PRO A 52 15.69 -1.28 -7.13
C PRO A 52 16.59 -0.69 -6.02
N LYS A 53 17.94 -0.78 -6.11
CA LYS A 53 18.86 -0.28 -5.03
C LYS A 53 19.26 1.19 -5.18
N SER A 54 18.92 1.85 -6.27
CA SER A 54 19.31 3.26 -6.47
C SER A 54 18.31 4.02 -7.32
N VAL A 55 18.36 5.34 -7.19
CA VAL A 55 17.57 6.26 -8.03
C VAL A 55 17.90 6.08 -9.52
N ASP A 56 19.14 5.73 -9.86
CA ASP A 56 19.51 5.47 -11.24
C ASP A 56 18.87 4.20 -11.79
N GLU A 57 18.80 3.12 -11.00
CA GLU A 57 18.05 1.92 -11.41
C GLU A 57 16.56 2.24 -11.58
N MET A 58 15.99 3.02 -10.67
CA MET A 58 14.59 3.48 -10.74
C MET A 58 14.30 4.27 -12.02
N ARG A 59 15.19 5.19 -12.41
CA ARG A 59 15.12 5.92 -13.69
C ARG A 59 15.26 4.98 -14.89
N THR A 60 16.21 4.04 -14.85
CA THR A 60 16.38 3.05 -15.91
C THR A 60 15.10 2.24 -16.11
N ILE A 61 14.50 1.72 -15.04
CA ILE A 61 13.23 0.98 -15.07
C ILE A 61 12.14 1.80 -15.75
N CYS A 62 11.94 3.05 -15.33
CA CYS A 62 10.88 3.91 -15.88
C CYS A 62 11.15 4.32 -17.34
N SER A 63 12.42 4.45 -17.73
CA SER A 63 12.81 4.82 -19.10
C SER A 63 12.77 3.66 -20.11
N GLU A 64 13.07 2.44 -19.67
CA GLU A 64 13.18 1.27 -20.55
C GLU A 64 11.86 0.49 -20.69
N LEU A 65 10.98 0.57 -19.68
CA LEU A 65 9.72 -0.18 -19.67
C LEU A 65 8.54 0.68 -20.11
N PRO A 66 7.72 0.21 -21.07
CA PRO A 66 6.45 0.85 -21.37
C PRO A 66 5.38 0.49 -20.34
N GLY A 67 4.35 1.35 -20.22
CA GLY A 67 3.22 1.14 -19.30
C GLY A 67 3.34 1.99 -18.04
N TRP A 68 2.53 1.68 -17.03
CA TRP A 68 2.54 2.36 -15.75
C TRP A 68 3.43 1.63 -14.75
N GLN A 69 4.31 2.37 -14.08
CA GLN A 69 5.27 1.84 -13.14
C GLN A 69 4.78 2.12 -11.72
N MET A 70 4.87 1.09 -10.87
CA MET A 70 4.62 1.19 -9.45
C MET A 70 5.92 1.05 -8.66
N ALA A 71 6.13 1.98 -7.72
CA ALA A 71 7.16 1.90 -6.70
C ALA A 71 6.58 1.26 -5.43
N ASN A 72 7.39 0.43 -4.78
CA ASN A 72 7.09 -0.12 -3.47
C ASN A 72 8.13 0.41 -2.47
N ILE A 73 7.69 1.28 -1.57
CA ILE A 73 8.53 1.96 -0.59
C ILE A 73 8.37 1.25 0.74
N VAL A 74 9.44 0.56 1.14
CA VAL A 74 9.55 -0.09 2.44
C VAL A 74 10.59 0.67 3.23
N GLU A 75 10.19 1.36 4.30
CA GLU A 75 11.09 2.18 5.11
C GLU A 75 12.20 1.32 5.74
N GLY A 76 13.45 1.72 5.50
CA GLY A 76 14.63 0.94 5.91
C GLY A 76 14.95 -0.27 5.04
N GLY A 77 14.26 -0.43 3.91
CA GLY A 77 14.52 -1.46 2.90
C GLY A 77 15.66 -1.12 1.92
N GLU A 78 15.75 -1.87 0.83
CA GLU A 78 16.78 -1.65 -0.21
C GLU A 78 16.44 -0.49 -1.17
N THR A 79 15.15 -0.22 -1.39
CA THR A 79 14.68 0.85 -2.27
C THR A 79 14.87 2.21 -1.61
N PRO A 80 15.44 3.21 -2.31
CA PRO A 80 15.48 4.59 -1.81
C PRO A 80 14.09 5.10 -1.42
N ASP A 81 13.97 5.61 -0.19
CA ASP A 81 12.75 6.21 0.34
C ASP A 81 12.63 7.65 -0.15
N LEU A 82 11.99 7.82 -1.31
CA LEU A 82 11.78 9.10 -1.98
C LEU A 82 10.35 9.60 -1.73
N SER A 83 10.18 10.92 -1.75
CA SER A 83 8.86 11.54 -1.72
C SER A 83 8.02 11.18 -2.96
N ALA A 84 6.71 11.32 -2.85
CA ALA A 84 5.80 11.08 -3.97
C ALA A 84 6.14 11.95 -5.19
N ASP A 85 6.54 13.21 -4.96
CA ASP A 85 6.94 14.14 -6.03
C ASP A 85 8.22 13.66 -6.74
N GLU A 86 9.23 13.23 -5.97
CA GLU A 86 10.47 12.67 -6.55
C GLU A 86 10.22 11.37 -7.33
N LEU A 87 9.31 10.51 -6.85
CA LEU A 87 8.90 9.30 -7.57
C LEU A 87 8.17 9.64 -8.86
N GLN A 88 7.31 10.66 -8.84
CA GLN A 88 6.61 11.16 -10.01
C GLN A 88 7.59 11.74 -11.04
N ASP A 89 8.58 12.51 -10.61
CA ASP A 89 9.63 13.09 -11.46
C ASP A 89 10.48 12.00 -12.15
N ILE A 90 10.65 10.84 -11.51
CA ILE A 90 11.34 9.67 -12.09
C ILE A 90 10.47 8.97 -13.14
N GLY A 91 9.14 9.03 -13.01
CA GLY A 91 8.17 8.42 -13.93
C GLY A 91 7.26 7.36 -13.30
N TYR A 92 7.31 7.16 -11.99
CA TYR A 92 6.33 6.30 -11.31
C TYR A 92 4.96 6.98 -11.22
N VAL A 93 3.89 6.19 -11.34
CA VAL A 93 2.51 6.70 -11.23
C VAL A 93 1.76 6.16 -10.01
N ILE A 94 2.33 5.14 -9.35
CA ILE A 94 1.80 4.57 -8.11
C ILE A 94 2.96 4.37 -7.13
N ALA A 95 2.76 4.73 -5.87
CA ALA A 95 3.64 4.38 -4.77
C ALA A 95 2.84 3.61 -3.70
N ALA A 96 3.31 2.42 -3.31
CA ALA A 96 2.79 1.71 -2.15
C ALA A 96 3.74 1.84 -0.96
N TYR A 97 3.10 1.95 0.20
CA TYR A 97 3.71 2.11 1.52
C TYR A 97 3.18 0.98 2.43
N PRO A 98 3.53 -0.30 2.14
CA PRO A 98 2.83 -1.45 2.70
C PRO A 98 3.02 -1.63 4.20
N LEU A 99 4.13 -1.13 4.78
CA LEU A 99 4.45 -1.34 6.19
C LEU A 99 4.28 -0.09 7.06
N SER A 100 4.12 1.10 6.49
CA SER A 100 4.16 2.37 7.22
C SER A 100 3.07 2.47 8.29
N LEU A 101 1.82 2.20 7.89
CA LEU A 101 0.69 2.23 8.84
C LEU A 101 0.79 1.12 9.88
N MET A 102 1.27 -0.06 9.48
CA MET A 102 1.45 -1.18 10.40
C MET A 102 2.53 -0.87 11.45
N ALA A 103 3.68 -0.35 11.04
CA ALA A 103 4.76 0.04 11.93
C ALA A 103 4.32 1.17 12.89
N ALA A 104 3.62 2.18 12.37
CA ALA A 104 3.06 3.25 13.19
C ALA A 104 2.07 2.73 14.23
N ALA A 105 1.14 1.85 13.83
CA ALA A 105 0.17 1.22 14.72
C ALA A 105 0.86 0.36 15.79
N MET A 106 1.84 -0.48 15.41
CA MET A 106 2.61 -1.30 16.34
C MET A 106 3.36 -0.46 17.37
N ARG A 107 3.94 0.68 16.95
CA ARG A 107 4.59 1.61 17.86
C ARG A 107 3.61 2.21 18.87
N ALA A 108 2.42 2.62 18.42
CA ALA A 108 1.39 3.14 19.32
C ALA A 108 0.90 2.05 20.31
N MET A 109 0.62 0.84 19.81
CA MET A 109 0.17 -0.29 20.63
C MET A 109 1.20 -0.65 21.72
N THR A 110 2.48 -0.76 21.35
CA THR A 110 3.55 -1.06 22.31
C THR A 110 3.76 0.05 23.33
N GLY A 111 3.62 1.32 22.94
CA GLY A 111 3.63 2.47 23.85
C GLY A 111 2.52 2.38 24.91
N VAL A 112 1.29 2.13 24.48
CA VAL A 112 0.13 1.99 25.40
C VAL A 112 0.28 0.78 26.32
N LEU A 113 0.76 -0.36 25.81
CA LEU A 113 1.02 -1.56 26.62
C LEU A 113 2.12 -1.32 27.66
N GLY A 114 3.15 -0.54 27.32
CA GLY A 114 4.19 -0.12 28.27
C GLY A 114 3.60 0.70 29.42
N ALA A 115 2.80 1.72 29.12
CA ALA A 115 2.14 2.53 30.14
C ALA A 115 1.18 1.72 31.03
N LEU A 116 0.48 0.73 30.47
CA LEU A 116 -0.35 -0.21 31.23
C LEU A 116 0.48 -1.06 32.20
N ARG A 117 1.61 -1.61 31.75
CA ARG A 117 2.53 -2.39 32.59
C ARG A 117 3.05 -1.56 33.76
N ASP A 118 3.37 -0.29 33.52
CA ASP A 118 4.00 0.59 34.50
C ASP A 118 2.98 1.30 35.42
N GLY A 119 1.68 1.15 35.15
CA GLY A 119 0.60 1.79 35.92
C GLY A 119 0.45 3.30 35.67
N ASP A 120 1.10 3.84 34.64
CA ASP A 120 1.08 5.27 34.32
C ASP A 120 -0.19 5.65 33.54
N THR A 121 -1.20 6.12 34.28
CA THR A 121 -2.48 6.51 33.70
C THR A 121 -2.38 7.79 32.87
N GLN A 122 -1.52 8.74 33.25
CA GLN A 122 -1.39 10.02 32.56
C GLN A 122 -0.73 9.82 31.19
N ALA A 123 0.39 9.07 31.14
CA ALA A 123 1.04 8.72 29.89
C ALA A 123 0.08 7.94 28.98
N ARG A 124 -0.63 6.95 29.53
CA ARG A 124 -1.62 6.16 28.77
C ARG A 124 -2.69 7.06 28.13
N GLN A 125 -3.31 7.95 28.90
CA GLN A 125 -4.38 8.80 28.39
C GLN A 125 -3.90 9.76 27.30
N SER A 126 -2.66 10.25 27.39
CA SER A 126 -2.10 11.16 26.38
C SER A 126 -1.91 10.53 24.99
N MET A 127 -1.91 9.20 24.90
CA MET A 127 -1.73 8.45 23.64
C MET A 127 -3.05 8.04 22.97
N LEU A 128 -4.20 8.24 23.62
CA LEU A 128 -5.48 7.79 23.12
C LEU A 128 -6.24 8.92 22.41
N MET A 129 -6.97 8.56 21.35
CA MET A 129 -8.08 9.38 20.87
C MET A 129 -9.13 9.49 21.98
N ASP A 130 -9.85 10.61 22.03
CA ASP A 130 -11.01 10.68 22.89
C ASP A 130 -12.12 9.74 22.42
N PHE A 131 -13.07 9.45 23.30
CA PHE A 131 -14.12 8.47 23.00
C PHE A 131 -15.07 8.93 21.89
N ALA A 132 -15.26 10.23 21.71
CA ALA A 132 -16.12 10.77 20.66
C ALA A 132 -15.45 10.60 19.30
N GLU A 133 -14.16 10.95 19.17
CA GLU A 133 -13.38 10.71 17.95
C GLU A 133 -13.31 9.23 17.63
N LEU A 134 -13.03 8.36 18.61
CA LEU A 134 -12.97 6.91 18.36
C LEU A 134 -14.28 6.39 17.77
N ARG A 135 -15.43 6.78 18.35
CA ARG A 135 -16.75 6.40 17.85
C ARG A 135 -17.00 6.87 16.42
N GLN A 136 -16.57 8.09 16.10
CA GLN A 136 -16.70 8.64 14.76
C GLN A 136 -15.86 7.83 13.77
N ARG A 137 -14.59 7.54 14.10
CA ARG A 137 -13.66 6.78 13.24
C ARG A 137 -14.12 5.35 12.97
N VAL A 138 -14.77 4.70 13.93
CA VAL A 138 -15.29 3.32 13.76
C VAL A 138 -16.67 3.26 13.10
N GLY A 139 -17.27 4.40 12.74
CA GLY A 139 -18.51 4.46 11.95
C GLY A 139 -19.80 4.27 12.75
N PHE A 140 -19.82 4.60 14.04
CA PHE A 140 -21.05 4.47 14.85
C PHE A 140 -22.18 5.37 14.34
N GLU A 141 -21.86 6.55 13.82
CA GLU A 141 -22.86 7.50 13.31
C GLU A 141 -23.58 6.94 12.08
N ASP A 142 -22.82 6.41 11.11
CA ASP A 142 -23.36 5.76 9.90
C ASP A 142 -24.28 4.58 10.28
N TYR A 143 -23.86 3.77 11.25
CA TYR A 143 -24.68 2.67 11.76
C TYR A 143 -26.01 3.17 12.36
N TYR A 144 -25.98 4.25 13.16
CA TYR A 144 -27.19 4.80 13.76
C TYR A 144 -28.13 5.41 12.72
N GLU A 145 -27.60 6.07 11.70
CA GLU A 145 -28.41 6.62 10.60
C GLU A 145 -29.11 5.50 9.82
N GLN A 146 -28.38 4.44 9.46
CA GLN A 146 -28.95 3.30 8.75
C GLN A 146 -30.00 2.57 9.61
N SER A 147 -29.70 2.32 10.89
CA SER A 147 -30.59 1.59 11.79
C SER A 147 -31.86 2.37 12.17
N ALA A 148 -31.84 3.70 12.11
CA ALA A 148 -33.01 4.53 12.40
C ALA A 148 -34.24 4.21 11.52
N ARG A 149 -34.01 3.77 10.27
CA ARG A 149 -35.07 3.39 9.31
C ARG A 149 -35.80 2.10 9.71
N TYR A 150 -35.19 1.30 10.57
CA TYR A 150 -35.70 0.00 11.05
C TYR A 150 -36.16 0.05 12.50
N ARG A 151 -36.24 1.26 13.08
CA ARG A 151 -36.59 1.45 14.50
C ARG A 151 -38.08 1.12 14.69
N SER A 152 -38.37 -0.14 15.04
CA SER A 152 -39.72 -0.65 15.27
C SER A 152 -40.27 -0.37 16.67
N SER A 153 -39.41 0.09 17.60
CA SER A 153 -39.81 0.65 18.89
C SER A 153 -38.70 1.60 19.38
N ALA A 154 -39.08 2.82 19.79
CA ALA A 154 -38.20 3.65 20.60
C ALA A 154 -38.22 3.09 22.03
N ARG A 155 -37.06 3.01 22.69
CA ARG A 155 -37.04 2.85 24.15
C ARG A 155 -37.43 4.21 24.75
N ASP A 156 -38.52 4.20 25.51
CA ASP A 156 -38.96 5.33 26.36
C ASP A 156 -37.88 5.75 27.36
#